data_AF-A0A6M8Q314-F1
#
_entry.id   AF-A0A6M8Q314-F1
#
_cell.length_a   1.000
_cell.length_b   1.000
_cell.length_c   1.000
_cell.angle_alpha   90.00
_cell.angle_beta   90.00
_cell.angle_gamma   90.00
#
_symmetry.space_group_name_H-M   'P 1'
#
loop_
_entity.id
_entity.type
_entity.pdbx_description
1 polymer ?
#
loop_
_entity_poly.entity_id
_entity_poly.type
_entity_poly.pdbx_seq_one_letter_code
_entity_poly.pdbx_strand_id
1 'polypeptide(L)' 'GLKGNPMTLVFGCRGSDTDHLYKEETLDMRDNGTLSSITTAYSRQTGQPKV' A
#
# COMPACT_ATOMS: atom_id res chain seq x y z
N GLY A 1 -20.63 -15.41 9.00
CA GLY A 1 -19.26 -15.69 8.55
C GLY A 1 -18.30 -14.90 9.42
N LEU A 2 -17.13 -15.46 9.74
CA LEU A 2 -16.06 -14.75 10.45
C LEU A 2 -15.65 -13.52 9.64
N LYS A 3 -15.88 -12.31 10.18
CA LYS A 3 -15.26 -11.10 9.63
C LYS A 3 -13.75 -11.27 9.77
N GLY A 4 -13.03 -11.19 8.66
CA GLY A 4 -11.56 -11.18 8.67
C GLY A 4 -11.08 -10.04 9.57
N ASN A 5 -10.02 -10.30 10.34
CA ASN A 5 -9.41 -9.24 11.14
C ASN A 5 -8.88 -8.13 10.23
N PRO A 6 -8.96 -6.85 10.66
CA PRO A 6 -8.46 -5.74 9.86
C PRO A 6 -6.97 -5.92 9.58
N MET A 7 -6.62 -6.13 8.31
CA MET A 7 -5.24 -6.28 7.87
C MET A 7 -4.69 -4.95 7.36
N THR A 8 -3.48 -4.59 7.77
CA THR A 8 -2.78 -3.40 7.26
C THR A 8 -1.62 -3.86 6.38
N LEU A 9 -1.58 -3.39 5.13
CA LEU A 9 -0.49 -3.65 4.21
C LEU A 9 0.52 -2.51 4.29
N VAL A 10 1.77 -2.84 4.62
CA VAL A 10 2.89 -1.87 4.61
C VAL A 10 3.82 -2.26 3.46
N PHE A 11 3.88 -1.44 2.42
CA PHE A 11 4.66 -1.70 1.21
C PHE A 11 5.77 -0.64 1.05
N GLY A 12 6.95 -1.06 0.61
CA GLY A 12 8.10 -0.17 0.42
C GLY A 12 8.67 -0.30 -0.98
N CYS A 13 8.81 0.81 -1.70
CA CYS A 13 9.44 0.81 -3.03
C CYS A 13 10.31 2.06 -3.28
N ARG A 14 10.88 2.18 -4.49
CA ARG A 14 11.74 3.33 -4.86
C ARG A 14 10.93 4.58 -5.15
N GLY A 15 9.83 4.45 -5.90
CA GLY A 15 8.91 5.55 -6.19
C GLY A 15 7.61 5.01 -6.79
N SER A 16 6.55 5.81 -6.74
CA SER A 16 5.20 5.41 -7.18
C SER A 16 5.13 4.96 -8.65
N ASP A 17 5.97 5.53 -9.52
CA ASP A 17 5.87 5.34 -10.97
C ASP A 17 6.88 4.34 -11.52
N THR A 18 7.78 3.82 -10.68
CA THR A 18 8.86 2.92 -11.11
C THR A 18 8.65 1.50 -10.63
N ASP A 19 8.37 1.30 -9.34
CA ASP A 19 8.36 -0.03 -8.72
C ASP A 19 7.15 -0.23 -7.77
N HIS A 20 6.05 0.51 -7.95
CA HIS A 20 4.82 0.30 -7.18
C HIS A 20 4.01 -0.86 -7.75
N LEU A 21 4.51 -2.07 -7.51
CA LEU A 21 3.85 -3.31 -7.91
C LEU A 21 2.50 -3.44 -7.19
N TYR A 22 1.49 -3.90 -7.93
CA TYR A 22 0.14 -4.19 -7.44
C TYR A 22 -0.62 -2.99 -6.83
N LYS A 23 -0.36 -1.79 -7.34
CA LYS A 23 -1.01 -0.55 -6.85
C LYS A 23 -2.54 -0.61 -6.99
N GLU A 24 -3.03 -1.02 -8.15
CA GLU A 24 -4.46 -1.10 -8.44
C GLU A 24 -5.11 -2.22 -7.63
N GLU A 25 -4.49 -3.40 -7.60
CA GLU A 25 -5.02 -4.58 -6.91
C GLU A 25 -5.09 -4.36 -5.40
N THR A 26 -4.10 -3.70 -4.81
CA THR A 26 -4.13 -3.38 -3.38
C THR A 26 -5.20 -2.33 -3.07
N LEU A 27 -5.40 -1.33 -3.93
CA LEU A 27 -6.51 -0.38 -3.78
C LEU A 27 -7.88 -1.08 -3.85
N ASP A 28 -8.08 -1.99 -4.80
CA ASP A 28 -9.29 -2.81 -4.89
C ASP A 28 -9.50 -3.66 -3.63
N MET A 29 -8.43 -4.22 -3.06
CA MET A 29 -8.51 -4.97 -1.79
C MET A 29 -8.87 -4.08 -0.60
N ARG A 30 -8.45 -2.82 -0.58
CA ARG A 30 -8.88 -1.84 0.43
C ARG A 30 -10.35 -1.50 0.27
N ASP A 31 -10.78 -1.22 -0.96
CA ASP A 31 -12.15 -0.79 -1.24
C ASP A 31 -13.16 -1.94 -1.02
N ASN A 32 -12.75 -3.17 -1.29
CA ASN A 32 -13.51 -4.38 -0.95
C ASN A 32 -13.43 -4.76 0.54
N GLY A 33 -12.78 -3.96 1.38
CA GLY A 33 -12.69 -4.15 2.83
C GLY A 33 -11.83 -5.34 3.27
N THR A 34 -11.02 -5.90 2.36
CA THR A 34 -10.06 -6.97 2.68
C THR A 34 -8.85 -6.39 3.42
N LEU A 35 -8.38 -5.22 2.98
CA LEU A 35 -7.36 -4.43 3.68
C LEU A 35 -8.01 -3.25 4.39
N SER A 36 -7.70 -3.08 5.67
CA SER A 36 -8.17 -1.94 6.46
C SER A 36 -7.38 -0.67 6.15
N SER A 37 -6.10 -0.79 5.80
CA SER A 37 -5.24 0.34 5.47
C SER A 37 -4.04 -0.10 4.65
N ILE A 38 -3.54 0.80 3.81
CA ILE A 38 -2.34 0.60 2.98
C ILE A 38 -1.39 1.75 3.26
N THR A 39 -0.20 1.42 3.76
CA THR A 39 0.88 2.38 3.99
C THR A 39 1.98 2.10 2.99
N THR A 40 2.30 3.06 2.14
CA THR A 40 3.35 2.94 1.13
C THR A 40 4.50 3.88 1.47
N ALA A 41 5.70 3.32 1.60
CA ALA A 41 6.92 4.06 1.88
C ALA A 41 7.77 4.15 0.61
N TYR A 42 8.05 5.37 0.15
CA TYR A 42 8.88 5.59 -1.03
C TYR A 42 10.28 6.04 -0.64
N SER A 43 11.27 5.22 -0.98
CA SER A 43 12.65 5.47 -0.57
C SER A 43 13.39 6.52 -1.40
N ARG A 44 12.92 6.82 -2.63
CA ARG A 44 13.56 7.73 -3.59
C ARG A 44 12.58 8.69 -4.27
N GLN A 45 11.38 8.86 -3.73
CA GLN A 45 10.40 9.78 -4.31
C GLN A 45 10.84 11.23 -4.08
N THR A 46 10.93 11.98 -5.18
CA THR A 46 11.27 13.41 -5.16
C THR A 46 10.26 14.17 -4.31
N GLY A 47 10.73 14.81 -3.24
CA GLY A 47 9.90 15.59 -2.32
C GLY A 47 9.42 14.87 -1.06
N GLN A 48 9.71 13.57 -0.88
CA GLN A 48 9.49 12.87 0.39
C GLN A 48 10.83 12.54 1.07
N PRO A 49 11.06 13.00 2.31
CA PRO A 49 12.24 12.59 3.08
C PRO A 49 12.13 11.11 3.42
N LYS A 50 13.24 10.40 3.30
CA LYS A 50 13.39 9.00 3.66
C LYS A 50 13.40 8.92 5.20
N VAL A 51 12.24 8.72 5.80
CA VAL A 51 12.08 8.54 7.26
C VAL A 51 12.27 7.08 7.67
#